data_AF-A0A1B6GZV7-F1
#
_entry.id   AF-A0A1B6GZV7-F1
#
_cell.length_a   1.000
_cell.length_b   1.000
_cell.length_c   1.000
_cell.angle_alpha   90.00
_cell.angle_beta   90.00
_cell.angle_gamma   90.00
#
_symmetry.space_group_name_H-M   'P 1'
#
loop_
_entity.id
_entity.type
_entity.pdbx_description
1 polymer ?
#
loop_
_entity_poly.entity_id
_entity_poly.type
_entity_poly.pdbx_seq_one_letter_code
_entity_poly.pdbx_strand_id
1 'polypeptide(L)'
;MGSCFSQDKVEPIAGEEMDSTGNGKTDEFDGPTKQRGCTDSFFLVLFIGFIIGLFVLVGYCVANGDVYRVINGYDNCGNICGRKNEPLSDPALQCFGKDMTDKKFVQISGPVKAIVDPKHTVRKCVADCNSEPGFVRVLNRCIPNKNDSSVKKFFTQSGVGEFFQEVSQDLHLCWREILILCLIAFSMSLVLLFLFRFVAGVVVWLVLIAAIVTSIGATIYLWIMWRQKHDLIYGGELEQRKESSYFTYAIISTIITIIVLLLVWVMRKRIQLVVQLFHEAGKAVSAMPMLLSTPILTFCSLAIVVAMFLVFELWVESSGYLRKVLDNENLYYKKDAAMKTARVYNLLAMLWFTQFCIGCQQMVIAGAVATWFFTRNKSQVRSPIGTSFSNLVFYHLGSVALGSLLIALVQLARIILKFLQNQLKNAQGDVAQCVLKTCQCCLYCFEKFLAYLTRN
;
A
#
# COMPACT_ATOMS: atom_id res chain seq x y z
N MET A 1 -0.26 -32.00 24.18
CA MET A 1 -1.45 -32.21 23.33
C MET A 1 -2.67 -32.02 24.20
N GLY A 2 -3.20 -30.80 24.26
CA GLY A 2 -4.38 -30.46 25.05
C GLY A 2 -5.58 -30.29 24.13
N SER A 3 -6.65 -31.02 24.42
CA SER A 3 -7.94 -31.03 23.74
C SER A 3 -8.54 -29.62 23.62
N CYS A 4 -8.91 -29.21 22.40
CA CYS A 4 -9.45 -27.89 22.06
C CYS A 4 -10.93 -27.99 21.60
N PHE A 5 -11.72 -28.82 22.26
CA PHE A 5 -13.17 -28.90 22.03
C PHE A 5 -13.92 -28.92 23.37
N SER A 6 -14.14 -27.73 23.96
CA SER A 6 -15.31 -27.54 24.83
C SER A 6 -16.46 -27.13 23.92
N GLN A 7 -17.41 -28.04 23.69
CA GLN A 7 -18.68 -27.73 23.04
C GLN A 7 -19.65 -27.18 24.09
N ASP A 8 -19.39 -25.96 24.59
CA ASP A 8 -20.43 -25.24 25.32
C ASP A 8 -21.26 -24.44 24.31
N LYS A 9 -22.23 -25.14 23.73
CA LYS A 9 -23.26 -24.56 22.89
C LYS A 9 -24.16 -23.73 23.80
N VAL A 10 -24.02 -22.41 23.77
CA VAL A 10 -24.92 -21.50 24.48
C VAL A 10 -26.26 -21.49 23.73
N GLU A 11 -27.20 -22.31 24.18
CA GLU A 11 -28.59 -22.25 23.72
C GLU A 11 -29.33 -21.13 24.49
N PRO A 12 -30.20 -20.35 23.81
CA PRO A 12 -31.01 -19.36 24.50
C PRO A 12 -32.04 -20.11 25.35
N ILE A 13 -31.93 -19.98 26.67
CA ILE A 13 -32.93 -20.48 27.61
C ILE A 13 -34.25 -19.74 27.30
N ALA A 14 -35.20 -20.47 26.72
CA ALA A 14 -36.57 -20.03 26.58
C ALA A 14 -37.18 -19.82 27.97
N GLY A 15 -37.96 -18.76 28.11
CA GLY A 15 -38.39 -18.20 29.39
C GLY A 15 -38.83 -19.24 30.42
N GLU A 16 -38.21 -19.18 31.60
CA GLU A 16 -38.77 -19.73 32.82
C GLU A 16 -39.41 -18.60 33.62
N GLU A 17 -40.58 -18.93 34.15
CA GLU A 17 -41.50 -18.08 34.87
C GLU A 17 -40.87 -17.44 36.11
N MET A 18 -41.40 -16.26 36.46
CA MET A 18 -41.10 -15.50 37.66
C MET A 18 -41.31 -16.38 38.90
N ASP A 19 -40.22 -16.90 39.48
CA ASP A 19 -40.25 -17.39 40.86
C ASP A 19 -39.95 -16.23 41.82
N SER A 20 -40.81 -16.10 42.81
CA SER A 20 -40.94 -14.97 43.71
C SER A 20 -40.26 -15.25 45.04
N THR A 21 -39.00 -15.69 45.03
CA THR A 21 -38.17 -15.72 46.24
C THR A 21 -36.72 -15.35 45.92
N GLY A 22 -36.14 -14.54 46.80
CA GLY A 22 -34.95 -13.75 46.52
C GLY A 22 -33.66 -14.52 46.23
N ASN A 23 -32.79 -13.81 45.50
CA ASN A 23 -31.35 -14.03 45.33
C ASN A 23 -30.91 -14.99 44.21
N GLY A 24 -31.53 -14.89 43.04
CA GLY A 24 -30.89 -15.30 41.79
C GLY A 24 -29.79 -14.31 41.42
N LYS A 25 -28.53 -14.67 41.63
CA LYS A 25 -27.41 -14.00 40.95
C LYS A 25 -27.66 -14.14 39.47
N THR A 26 -28.08 -13.05 38.82
CA THR A 26 -28.08 -12.99 37.35
C THR A 26 -26.67 -13.30 36.89
N ASP A 27 -26.48 -14.36 36.10
CA ASP A 27 -25.20 -14.66 35.45
C ASP A 27 -24.83 -13.47 34.55
N GLU A 28 -24.13 -12.51 35.15
CA GLU A 28 -23.64 -11.30 34.53
C GLU A 28 -22.43 -11.71 33.70
N PHE A 29 -22.48 -11.44 32.38
CA PHE A 29 -21.38 -11.76 31.48
C PHE A 29 -20.11 -11.06 31.97
N ASP A 30 -19.20 -11.84 32.55
CA ASP A 30 -17.97 -11.42 33.23
C ASP A 30 -16.83 -11.01 32.26
N GLY A 31 -17.19 -10.64 31.02
CA GLY A 31 -16.24 -10.36 29.95
C GLY A 31 -15.50 -11.61 29.42
N PRO A 32 -14.57 -11.45 28.47
CA PRO A 32 -13.66 -12.52 28.10
C PRO A 32 -12.76 -12.87 29.30
N THR A 33 -12.76 -14.14 29.71
CA THR A 33 -11.96 -14.81 30.78
C THR A 33 -11.19 -13.92 31.78
N LYS A 34 -11.49 -14.06 33.08
CA LYS A 34 -10.83 -13.31 34.18
C LYS A 34 -9.31 -13.55 34.31
N GLN A 35 -8.81 -14.72 33.91
CA GLN A 35 -7.39 -15.05 33.92
C GLN A 35 -6.82 -14.92 32.51
N ARG A 36 -6.18 -13.79 32.21
CA ARG A 36 -5.54 -13.54 30.91
C ARG A 36 -4.03 -13.70 31.02
N GLY A 37 -3.46 -14.51 30.13
CA GLY A 37 -2.02 -14.63 29.93
C GLY A 37 -1.63 -14.07 28.57
N CYS A 38 -0.36 -13.67 28.43
CA CYS A 38 0.17 -13.21 27.15
C CYS A 38 0.14 -14.35 26.12
N THR A 39 -0.53 -14.13 25.00
CA THR A 39 -0.62 -15.10 23.91
C THR A 39 0.58 -14.96 22.97
N ASP A 40 1.13 -16.09 22.52
CA ASP A 40 2.18 -16.16 21.49
C ASP A 40 3.40 -15.26 21.78
N SER A 41 3.84 -15.20 23.04
CA SER A 41 4.93 -14.31 23.50
C SER A 41 6.25 -14.49 22.71
N PHE A 42 6.51 -15.69 22.19
CA PHE A 42 7.64 -15.94 21.30
C PHE A 42 7.62 -15.06 20.06
N PHE A 43 6.45 -14.91 19.41
CA PHE A 43 6.33 -14.11 18.19
C PHE A 43 6.40 -12.61 18.47
N LEU A 44 6.03 -12.18 19.69
CA LEU A 44 6.27 -10.81 20.13
C LEU A 44 7.79 -10.54 20.29
N VAL A 45 8.53 -11.47 20.90
CA VAL A 45 10.00 -11.36 21.01
C VAL A 45 10.64 -11.37 19.63
N LEU A 46 10.17 -12.22 18.72
CA LEU A 46 10.65 -12.26 17.33
C LEU A 46 10.38 -10.94 16.61
N PHE A 47 9.21 -10.34 16.79
CA PHE A 47 8.86 -9.04 16.23
C PHE A 47 9.75 -7.91 16.76
N ILE A 48 10.00 -7.88 18.07
CA ILE A 48 10.92 -6.90 18.69
C ILE A 48 12.35 -7.10 18.16
N GLY A 49 12.83 -8.34 18.11
CA GLY A 49 14.14 -8.66 17.52
C GLY A 49 14.23 -8.25 16.06
N PHE A 50 13.15 -8.41 15.31
CA PHE A 50 13.07 -7.96 13.92
C PHE A 50 13.19 -6.44 13.80
N ILE A 51 12.51 -5.68 14.66
CA ILE A 51 12.60 -4.22 14.72
C ILE A 51 14.03 -3.78 15.06
N ILE A 52 14.66 -4.40 16.07
CA ILE A 52 16.05 -4.08 16.44
C ILE A 52 16.98 -4.34 15.26
N GLY A 53 16.84 -5.49 14.59
CA GLY A 53 17.60 -5.82 13.39
C GLY A 53 17.43 -4.79 12.26
N LEU A 54 16.20 -4.28 12.05
CA LEU A 54 15.92 -3.22 11.07
C LEU A 54 16.73 -1.96 11.39
N PHE A 55 16.63 -1.48 12.64
CA PHE A 55 17.31 -0.25 13.06
C PHE A 55 18.83 -0.38 13.01
N VAL A 56 19.39 -1.54 13.35
CA VAL A 56 20.83 -1.80 13.21
C VAL A 56 21.27 -1.74 11.75
N LEU A 57 20.55 -2.42 10.84
CA LEU A 57 20.86 -2.41 9.41
C LEU A 57 20.73 -1.02 8.79
N VAL A 58 19.67 -0.29 9.13
CA VAL A 58 19.46 1.09 8.66
C VAL A 58 20.52 2.01 9.24
N GLY A 59 20.86 1.90 10.53
CA GLY A 59 21.93 2.67 11.16
C GLY A 59 23.28 2.46 10.48
N TYR A 60 23.58 1.23 10.08
CA TYR A 60 24.77 0.91 9.28
C TYR A 60 24.73 1.57 7.89
N CYS A 61 23.58 1.57 7.22
CA CYS A 61 23.39 2.28 5.94
C CYS A 61 23.53 3.80 6.09
N VAL A 62 23.04 4.38 7.18
CA VAL A 62 23.18 5.81 7.49
C VAL A 62 24.65 6.18 7.69
N ALA A 63 25.40 5.39 8.49
CA ALA A 63 26.82 5.64 8.74
C ALA A 63 27.69 5.59 7.47
N ASN A 64 27.26 4.84 6.45
CA ASN A 64 27.98 4.66 5.18
C ASN A 64 27.27 5.30 3.98
N GLY A 65 26.26 6.12 4.24
CA GLY A 65 25.37 6.69 3.22
C GLY A 65 25.42 8.20 3.19
N ASP A 66 25.11 8.74 2.02
CA ASP A 66 24.84 10.17 1.85
C ASP A 66 23.66 10.32 0.90
N VAL A 67 22.50 10.73 1.43
CA VAL A 67 21.24 10.88 0.70
C VAL A 67 21.35 11.76 -0.55
N TYR A 68 22.30 12.70 -0.56
CA TYR A 68 22.52 13.58 -1.71
C TYR A 68 23.09 12.82 -2.92
N ARG A 69 23.68 11.64 -2.74
CA ARG A 69 24.07 10.74 -3.85
C ARG A 69 22.86 10.29 -4.68
N VAL A 70 21.69 10.16 -4.07
CA VAL A 70 20.44 9.80 -4.78
C VAL A 70 19.79 11.05 -5.35
N ILE A 71 19.68 12.12 -4.55
CA ILE A 71 18.98 13.36 -4.89
C ILE A 71 19.71 14.14 -6.00
N ASN A 72 21.01 14.39 -5.84
CA ASN A 72 21.81 15.19 -6.78
C ASN A 72 22.56 14.33 -7.80
N GLY A 73 22.88 13.08 -7.43
CA GLY A 73 23.77 12.24 -8.21
C GLY A 73 25.24 12.57 -7.98
N TYR A 74 26.10 11.77 -8.63
CA TYR A 74 27.55 11.88 -8.49
C TYR A 74 28.24 11.63 -9.84
N ASP A 75 29.42 12.22 -10.03
CA ASP A 75 30.22 12.08 -11.26
C ASP A 75 31.03 10.77 -11.29
N ASN A 76 31.78 10.52 -12.37
CA ASN A 76 32.65 9.34 -12.47
C ASN A 76 33.83 9.33 -11.50
N CYS A 77 34.02 10.42 -10.74
CA CYS A 77 34.98 10.48 -9.64
C CYS A 77 34.34 10.25 -8.27
N GLY A 78 33.03 9.97 -8.20
CA GLY A 78 32.31 9.78 -6.94
C GLY A 78 31.88 11.07 -6.26
N ASN A 79 32.24 12.25 -6.81
CA ASN A 79 31.91 13.55 -6.24
C ASN A 79 30.41 13.82 -6.39
N ILE A 80 29.77 14.21 -5.31
CA ILE A 80 28.35 14.58 -5.28
C ILE A 80 28.20 15.96 -5.92
N CYS A 81 27.31 16.07 -6.91
CA CYS A 81 27.07 17.33 -7.61
C CYS A 81 26.36 18.35 -6.69
N GLY A 82 26.71 19.63 -6.83
CA GLY A 82 26.14 20.73 -6.04
C GLY A 82 26.61 20.79 -4.58
N ARG A 83 27.66 20.05 -4.20
CA ARG A 83 28.23 20.06 -2.86
C ARG A 83 29.76 20.09 -2.89
N LYS A 84 30.35 20.55 -1.78
CA LYS A 84 31.77 20.41 -1.51
C LYS A 84 32.06 18.98 -1.05
N ASN A 85 32.95 18.28 -1.75
CA ASN A 85 33.36 16.91 -1.40
C ASN A 85 34.71 16.99 -0.69
N GLU A 86 34.84 16.29 0.44
CA GLU A 86 36.10 16.25 1.18
C GLU A 86 37.06 15.22 0.55
N PRO A 87 38.34 15.57 0.33
CA PRO A 87 39.31 14.64 -0.23
C PRO A 87 39.58 13.48 0.73
N LEU A 88 39.65 12.28 0.17
CA LEU A 88 40.07 11.08 0.88
C LEU A 88 41.59 10.91 0.73
N SER A 89 42.26 10.40 1.76
CA SER A 89 43.71 10.19 1.76
C SER A 89 44.18 9.00 0.91
N ASP A 90 43.26 8.23 0.31
CA ASP A 90 43.57 7.03 -0.47
C ASP A 90 44.17 7.41 -1.84
N PRO A 91 45.43 7.01 -2.15
CA PRO A 91 46.07 7.27 -3.44
C PRO A 91 45.34 6.67 -4.65
N ALA A 92 44.45 5.69 -4.45
CA ALA A 92 43.64 5.10 -5.51
C ALA A 92 42.42 5.96 -5.89
N LEU A 93 42.09 7.00 -5.11
CA LEU A 93 40.88 7.83 -5.22
C LEU A 93 41.17 9.30 -5.54
N GLN A 94 42.30 9.60 -6.20
CA GLN A 94 42.82 10.98 -6.38
C GLN A 94 41.85 11.98 -7.03
N CYS A 95 40.87 11.53 -7.82
CA CYS A 95 39.93 12.45 -8.49
C CYS A 95 38.68 12.79 -7.64
N PHE A 96 38.49 12.13 -6.50
CA PHE A 96 37.48 12.45 -5.48
C PHE A 96 37.93 13.62 -4.58
N GLY A 97 36.99 14.35 -3.99
CA GLY A 97 37.27 15.47 -3.09
C GLY A 97 37.28 16.84 -3.76
N LYS A 98 36.59 16.97 -4.90
CA LYS A 98 36.48 18.24 -5.63
C LYS A 98 35.28 19.04 -5.13
N ASP A 99 35.43 20.36 -5.12
CA ASP A 99 34.30 21.25 -4.91
C ASP A 99 33.40 21.27 -6.16
N MET A 100 32.16 20.79 -6.01
CA MET A 100 31.17 20.74 -7.07
C MET A 100 29.97 21.66 -6.76
N THR A 101 30.12 22.62 -5.85
CA THR A 101 29.03 23.51 -5.41
C THR A 101 28.35 24.25 -6.58
N ASP A 102 29.14 24.72 -7.55
CA ASP A 102 28.63 25.43 -8.74
C ASP A 102 28.07 24.48 -9.82
N LYS A 103 28.32 23.18 -9.70
CA LYS A 103 27.93 22.16 -10.68
C LYS A 103 26.83 21.27 -10.10
N LYS A 104 25.60 21.79 -10.10
CA LYS A 104 24.45 21.20 -9.39
C LYS A 104 23.83 19.98 -10.05
N PHE A 105 24.03 19.79 -11.35
CA PHE A 105 23.36 18.75 -12.12
C PHE A 105 24.32 17.62 -12.49
N VAL A 106 23.85 16.37 -12.45
CA VAL A 106 24.60 15.25 -13.02
C VAL A 106 24.15 15.01 -14.46
N GLN A 107 25.08 15.15 -15.40
CA GLN A 107 24.88 14.75 -16.79
C GLN A 107 25.23 13.28 -16.94
N ILE A 108 24.33 12.51 -17.55
CA ILE A 108 24.50 11.08 -17.78
C ILE A 108 24.60 10.83 -19.28
N SER A 109 25.77 10.38 -19.73
CA SER A 109 26.08 10.15 -21.14
C SER A 109 26.48 8.69 -21.37
N GLY A 110 26.04 8.09 -22.48
CA GLY A 110 26.41 6.72 -22.86
C GLY A 110 25.29 5.94 -23.56
N PRO A 111 25.62 4.77 -24.16
CA PRO A 111 24.61 3.89 -24.74
C PRO A 111 23.67 3.41 -23.65
N VAL A 112 22.42 3.21 -24.02
CA VAL A 112 21.32 3.16 -23.06
C VAL A 112 21.33 1.92 -22.15
N LYS A 113 21.92 0.82 -22.59
CA LYS A 113 22.20 -0.35 -21.73
C LYS A 113 23.20 -0.03 -20.62
N ALA A 114 24.07 0.96 -20.82
CA ALA A 114 25.06 1.41 -19.83
C ALA A 114 24.52 2.46 -18.85
N ILE A 115 23.34 3.05 -19.07
CA ILE A 115 22.73 4.05 -18.15
C ILE A 115 22.32 3.39 -16.82
N VAL A 116 22.04 2.09 -16.82
CA VAL A 116 21.65 1.32 -15.62
C VAL A 116 22.86 0.75 -14.88
N ASP A 117 24.00 0.56 -15.57
CA ASP A 117 25.21 0.03 -14.96
C ASP A 117 26.17 1.17 -14.57
N PRO A 118 26.20 1.58 -13.29
CA PRO A 118 27.04 2.68 -12.82
C PRO A 118 28.54 2.45 -13.01
N LYS A 119 28.97 1.26 -13.46
CA LYS A 119 30.37 0.96 -13.80
C LYS A 119 30.77 1.47 -15.18
N HIS A 120 29.85 1.46 -16.15
CA HIS A 120 30.15 1.75 -17.56
C HIS A 120 29.49 3.04 -18.07
N THR A 121 28.70 3.72 -17.23
CA THR A 121 28.12 5.03 -17.57
C THR A 121 29.12 6.16 -17.42
N VAL A 122 29.04 7.15 -18.32
CA VAL A 122 29.76 8.43 -18.15
C VAL A 122 28.88 9.41 -17.39
N ARG A 123 29.36 9.89 -16.25
CA ARG A 123 28.68 10.88 -15.40
C ARG A 123 29.58 12.07 -15.12
N LYS A 124 29.04 13.26 -15.29
CA LYS A 124 29.77 14.52 -15.09
C LYS A 124 28.88 15.53 -14.38
N CYS A 125 29.40 16.20 -13.36
CA CYS A 125 28.70 17.33 -12.77
C CYS A 125 28.81 18.55 -13.71
N VAL A 126 27.68 19.20 -13.97
CA VAL A 126 27.55 20.40 -14.82
C VAL A 126 26.74 21.49 -14.11
N ALA A 127 27.04 22.75 -14.44
CA ALA A 127 26.34 23.92 -13.89
C ALA A 127 24.98 24.13 -14.54
N ASP A 128 24.88 23.87 -15.85
CA ASP A 128 23.64 23.94 -16.62
C ASP A 128 23.57 22.73 -17.57
N CYS A 129 22.39 22.15 -17.75
CA CYS A 129 22.16 21.10 -18.74
C CYS A 129 22.17 21.64 -20.18
N ASN A 130 21.98 22.95 -20.37
CA ASN A 130 21.94 23.59 -21.68
C ASN A 130 23.33 23.86 -22.28
N SER A 131 24.41 23.59 -21.54
CA SER A 131 25.78 23.85 -22.02
C SER A 131 26.20 22.95 -23.18
N GLU A 132 25.57 21.77 -23.34
CA GLU A 132 25.75 20.87 -24.47
C GLU A 132 24.41 20.65 -25.19
N PRO A 133 24.34 20.81 -26.53
CA PRO A 133 23.10 20.60 -27.27
C PRO A 133 22.68 19.12 -27.18
N GLY A 134 21.41 18.89 -26.90
CA GLY A 134 20.85 17.53 -26.86
C GLY A 134 20.69 16.92 -25.47
N PHE A 135 20.71 17.70 -24.39
CA PHE A 135 20.32 17.26 -23.05
C PHE A 135 19.09 18.02 -22.54
N VAL A 136 18.24 17.34 -21.78
CA VAL A 136 17.08 17.91 -21.09
C VAL A 136 17.21 17.70 -19.60
N ARG A 137 16.77 18.71 -18.82
CA ARG A 137 16.77 18.64 -17.37
C ARG A 137 15.57 17.84 -16.86
N VAL A 138 15.85 16.81 -16.04
CA VAL A 138 14.86 16.06 -15.26
C VAL A 138 15.33 16.05 -13.81
N LEU A 139 14.64 16.80 -12.95
CA LEU A 139 15.07 17.08 -11.57
C LEU A 139 16.51 17.64 -11.51
N ASN A 140 17.42 16.96 -10.82
CA ASN A 140 18.84 17.30 -10.71
C ASN A 140 19.72 16.53 -11.72
N ARG A 141 19.14 15.99 -12.80
CA ARG A 141 19.84 15.19 -13.80
C ARG A 141 19.67 15.78 -15.21
N CYS A 142 20.73 15.76 -16.01
CA CYS A 142 20.69 16.06 -17.44
C CYS A 142 20.68 14.74 -18.21
N ILE A 143 19.56 14.47 -18.89
CA ILE A 143 19.33 13.24 -19.65
C ILE A 143 19.35 13.58 -21.15
N PRO A 144 19.92 12.74 -22.02
CA PRO A 144 19.91 12.99 -23.46
C PRO A 144 18.48 13.17 -24.01
N ASN A 145 18.32 14.11 -24.94
CA ASN A 145 17.06 14.51 -25.55
C ASN A 145 16.51 13.41 -26.48
N LYS A 146 15.18 13.36 -26.59
CA LYS A 146 14.30 12.31 -27.13
C LYS A 146 14.56 11.86 -28.59
N ASN A 147 15.53 12.44 -29.30
CA ASN A 147 15.85 12.10 -30.69
C ASN A 147 16.85 10.94 -30.83
N ASP A 148 17.45 10.47 -29.73
CA ASP A 148 18.27 9.28 -29.77
C ASP A 148 17.39 8.01 -29.63
N SER A 149 17.29 7.26 -30.72
CA SER A 149 16.49 6.04 -30.86
C SER A 149 16.70 5.03 -29.72
N SER A 150 17.91 5.00 -29.14
CA SER A 150 18.24 4.12 -28.03
C SER A 150 17.58 4.56 -26.72
N VAL A 151 17.53 5.86 -26.43
CA VAL A 151 17.00 6.41 -25.16
C VAL A 151 15.48 6.22 -25.14
N LYS A 152 14.85 6.45 -26.29
CA LYS A 152 13.44 6.11 -26.54
C LYS A 152 13.19 4.62 -26.33
N LYS A 153 14.08 3.74 -26.79
CA LYS A 153 13.94 2.27 -26.64
C LYS A 153 14.01 1.79 -25.19
N PHE A 154 14.76 2.44 -24.30
CA PHE A 154 14.79 2.04 -22.89
C PHE A 154 13.70 2.66 -22.05
N PHE A 155 13.36 3.93 -22.25
CA PHE A 155 12.21 4.52 -21.59
C PHE A 155 10.90 3.84 -22.01
N THR A 156 10.81 3.34 -23.25
CA THR A 156 9.70 2.50 -23.72
C THR A 156 9.82 1.04 -23.23
N GLN A 157 10.99 0.41 -23.27
CA GLN A 157 11.18 -0.99 -22.84
C GLN A 157 11.05 -1.19 -21.31
N SER A 158 11.45 -0.20 -20.51
CA SER A 158 11.17 -0.20 -19.07
C SER A 158 9.79 0.35 -18.74
N GLY A 159 9.11 1.03 -19.68
CA GLY A 159 7.78 1.61 -19.53
C GLY A 159 7.67 2.76 -18.53
N VAL A 160 8.76 3.07 -17.79
CA VAL A 160 8.77 4.03 -16.68
C VAL A 160 8.76 5.47 -17.19
N GLY A 161 9.42 5.77 -18.32
CA GLY A 161 9.57 7.14 -18.80
C GLY A 161 8.29 7.71 -19.39
N GLU A 162 7.61 6.94 -20.24
CA GLU A 162 6.31 7.33 -20.78
C GLU A 162 5.28 7.43 -19.66
N PHE A 163 5.22 6.44 -18.77
CA PHE A 163 4.32 6.46 -17.62
C PHE A 163 4.55 7.68 -16.70
N PHE A 164 5.79 7.98 -16.29
CA PHE A 164 6.02 9.12 -15.40
C PHE A 164 5.79 10.48 -16.06
N GLN A 165 6.12 10.63 -17.35
CA GLN A 165 5.85 11.90 -18.04
C GLN A 165 4.35 12.10 -18.27
N GLU A 166 3.64 11.05 -18.71
CA GLU A 166 2.19 11.08 -18.91
C GLU A 166 1.47 11.31 -17.58
N VAL A 167 1.78 10.52 -16.55
CA VAL A 167 1.18 10.68 -15.21
C VAL A 167 1.53 12.02 -14.59
N SER A 168 2.75 12.53 -14.73
CA SER A 168 3.12 13.83 -14.17
C SER A 168 2.42 14.98 -14.88
N GLN A 169 2.27 14.90 -16.20
CA GLN A 169 1.57 15.90 -16.99
C GLN A 169 0.06 15.86 -16.67
N ASP A 170 -0.52 14.68 -16.58
CA ASP A 170 -1.92 14.47 -16.19
C ASP A 170 -2.17 14.92 -14.75
N LEU A 171 -1.26 14.61 -13.81
CA LEU A 171 -1.35 15.06 -12.42
C LEU A 171 -1.24 16.58 -12.34
N HIS A 172 -0.34 17.22 -13.08
CA HIS A 172 -0.20 18.67 -13.08
C HIS A 172 -1.44 19.38 -13.68
N LEU A 173 -2.10 18.77 -14.65
CA LEU A 173 -3.34 19.31 -15.22
C LEU A 173 -4.54 19.08 -14.30
N CYS A 174 -4.59 17.94 -13.59
CA CYS A 174 -5.77 17.47 -12.87
C CYS A 174 -5.65 17.49 -11.33
N TRP A 175 -4.57 18.03 -10.75
CA TRP A 175 -4.35 17.92 -9.30
C TRP A 175 -5.46 18.59 -8.48
N ARG A 176 -6.05 19.68 -8.97
CA ARG A 176 -7.14 20.39 -8.28
C ARG A 176 -8.41 19.55 -8.28
N GLU A 177 -8.71 18.92 -9.41
CA GLU A 177 -9.85 18.07 -9.65
C GLU A 177 -9.74 16.79 -8.82
N ILE A 178 -8.56 16.17 -8.80
CA ILE A 178 -8.26 15.01 -7.94
C ILE A 178 -8.44 15.38 -6.47
N LEU A 179 -7.90 16.51 -6.02
CA LEU A 179 -8.04 16.98 -4.65
C LEU A 179 -9.53 17.20 -4.28
N ILE A 180 -10.29 17.87 -5.14
CA ILE A 180 -11.73 18.11 -4.94
C ILE A 180 -12.50 16.79 -4.88
N LEU A 181 -12.24 15.84 -5.78
CA LEU A 181 -12.89 14.53 -5.78
C LEU A 181 -12.54 13.73 -4.51
N CYS A 182 -11.28 13.77 -4.05
CA CYS A 182 -10.87 13.16 -2.79
C CYS A 182 -11.59 13.79 -1.60
N LEU A 183 -11.72 15.11 -1.55
CA LEU A 183 -12.42 15.83 -0.48
C LEU A 183 -13.93 15.54 -0.49
N ILE A 184 -14.57 15.49 -1.66
CA ILE A 184 -15.97 15.09 -1.81
C ILE A 184 -16.16 13.65 -1.35
N ALA A 185 -15.31 12.72 -1.77
CA ALA A 185 -15.40 11.32 -1.37
C ALA A 185 -15.20 11.13 0.14
N PHE A 186 -14.22 11.83 0.73
CA PHE A 186 -13.99 11.82 2.16
C PHE A 186 -15.18 12.39 2.94
N SER A 187 -15.70 13.54 2.50
CA SER A 187 -16.87 14.19 3.11
C SER A 187 -18.11 13.30 3.00
N MET A 188 -18.37 12.73 1.82
CA MET A 188 -19.48 11.80 1.60
C MET A 188 -19.34 10.55 2.46
N SER A 189 -18.12 10.04 2.65
CA SER A 189 -17.84 8.91 3.54
C SER A 189 -18.13 9.25 5.01
N LEU A 190 -17.70 10.42 5.49
CA LEU A 190 -18.00 10.87 6.86
C LEU A 190 -19.51 11.09 7.07
N VAL A 191 -20.19 11.72 6.12
CA VAL A 191 -21.64 11.92 6.15
C VAL A 191 -22.35 10.57 6.19
N LEU A 192 -21.94 9.61 5.36
CA LEU A 192 -22.50 8.27 5.35
C LEU A 192 -22.32 7.57 6.71
N LEU A 193 -21.10 7.63 7.28
CA LEU A 193 -20.81 7.09 8.62
C LEU A 193 -21.66 7.74 9.71
N PHE A 194 -21.87 9.05 9.64
CA PHE A 194 -22.73 9.77 10.57
C PHE A 194 -24.21 9.39 10.39
N LEU A 195 -24.72 9.32 9.15
CA LEU A 195 -26.11 8.96 8.87
C LEU A 195 -26.45 7.53 9.30
N PHE A 196 -25.47 6.61 9.25
CA PHE A 196 -25.62 5.26 9.80
C PHE A 196 -25.98 5.24 11.29
N ARG A 197 -25.64 6.28 12.05
CA ARG A 197 -26.03 6.42 13.46
C ARG A 197 -27.53 6.63 13.65
N PHE A 198 -28.18 7.32 12.73
CA PHE A 198 -29.57 7.77 12.92
C PHE A 198 -30.57 6.92 12.14
N VAL A 199 -30.24 6.51 10.90
CA VAL A 199 -31.22 5.86 10.01
C VAL A 199 -30.60 4.81 9.10
N ALA A 200 -29.99 3.77 9.68
CA ALA A 200 -29.29 2.70 8.94
C ALA A 200 -30.13 2.08 7.79
N GLY A 201 -31.44 1.88 7.98
CA GLY A 201 -32.31 1.32 6.94
C GLY A 201 -32.50 2.24 5.73
N VAL A 202 -32.71 3.54 5.94
CA VAL A 202 -32.86 4.52 4.84
C VAL A 202 -31.54 4.70 4.11
N VAL A 203 -30.42 4.71 4.84
CA VAL A 203 -29.08 4.83 4.24
C VAL A 203 -28.78 3.71 3.25
N VAL A 204 -29.11 2.46 3.60
CA VAL A 204 -28.90 1.31 2.69
C VAL A 204 -29.69 1.48 1.39
N TRP A 205 -30.96 1.88 1.47
CA TRP A 205 -31.77 2.14 0.27
C TRP A 205 -31.26 3.32 -0.55
N LEU A 206 -30.85 4.40 0.10
CA LEU A 206 -30.26 5.57 -0.56
C LEU A 206 -29.01 5.16 -1.35
N VAL A 207 -28.09 4.42 -0.74
CA VAL A 207 -26.85 3.95 -1.40
C VAL A 207 -27.16 3.03 -2.58
N LEU A 208 -28.14 2.13 -2.44
CA LEU A 208 -28.56 1.25 -3.53
C LEU A 208 -29.17 2.01 -4.71
N ILE A 209 -30.07 2.96 -4.43
CA ILE A 209 -30.69 3.81 -5.47
C ILE A 209 -29.61 4.66 -6.14
N ALA A 210 -28.73 5.29 -5.37
CA ALA A 210 -27.61 6.07 -5.89
C ALA A 210 -26.71 5.22 -6.79
N ALA A 211 -26.36 3.99 -6.39
CA ALA A 211 -25.55 3.09 -7.21
C ALA A 211 -26.21 2.73 -8.55
N ILE A 212 -27.53 2.53 -8.57
CA ILE A 212 -28.29 2.27 -9.80
C ILE A 212 -28.37 3.52 -10.68
N VAL A 213 -28.71 4.68 -10.10
CA VAL A 213 -28.83 5.94 -10.85
C VAL A 213 -27.48 6.35 -11.44
N THR A 214 -26.40 6.25 -10.66
CA THR A 214 -25.06 6.57 -11.12
C THR A 214 -24.57 5.58 -12.18
N SER A 215 -24.85 4.28 -12.07
CA SER A 215 -24.42 3.31 -13.09
C SER A 215 -25.15 3.54 -14.42
N ILE A 216 -26.47 3.72 -14.39
CA ILE A 216 -27.27 4.04 -15.57
C ILE A 216 -26.84 5.37 -16.17
N GLY A 217 -26.70 6.41 -15.34
CA GLY A 217 -26.27 7.74 -15.78
C GLY A 217 -24.87 7.73 -16.42
N ALA A 218 -23.91 7.01 -15.82
CA ALA A 218 -22.57 6.86 -16.36
C ALA A 218 -22.57 6.09 -17.70
N THR A 219 -23.38 5.02 -17.83
CA THR A 219 -23.53 4.30 -19.10
C THR A 219 -24.11 5.21 -20.18
N ILE A 220 -25.19 5.95 -19.89
CA ILE A 220 -25.81 6.88 -20.84
C ILE A 220 -24.81 7.97 -21.27
N TYR A 221 -24.11 8.58 -20.31
CA TYR A 221 -23.11 9.61 -20.58
C TYR A 221 -22.00 9.10 -21.50
N LEU A 222 -21.45 7.91 -21.25
CA LEU A 222 -20.40 7.32 -22.08
C LEU A 222 -20.89 7.01 -23.50
N TRP A 223 -22.12 6.53 -23.67
CA TRP A 223 -22.71 6.33 -24.99
C TRP A 223 -22.94 7.63 -25.75
N ILE A 224 -23.37 8.71 -25.08
CA ILE A 224 -23.50 10.03 -25.68
C ILE A 224 -22.12 10.56 -26.11
N MET A 225 -21.12 10.47 -25.23
CA MET A 225 -19.76 10.92 -25.53
C MET A 225 -19.12 10.14 -26.67
N TRP A 226 -19.33 8.81 -26.72
CA TRP A 226 -18.90 8.00 -27.85
C TRP A 226 -19.58 8.47 -29.13
N ARG A 227 -20.90 8.67 -29.13
CA ARG A 227 -21.65 9.12 -30.31
C ARG A 227 -21.17 10.47 -30.83
N GLN A 228 -21.03 11.46 -29.94
CA GLN A 228 -20.51 12.79 -30.31
C GLN A 228 -19.11 12.70 -30.94
N LYS A 229 -18.21 11.90 -30.37
CA LYS A 229 -16.86 11.74 -30.92
C LYS A 229 -16.83 10.95 -32.23
N HIS A 230 -17.67 9.93 -32.35
CA HIS A 230 -17.81 9.14 -33.56
C HIS A 230 -18.29 10.04 -34.73
N ASP A 231 -19.26 10.92 -34.47
CA ASP A 231 -19.77 11.86 -35.47
C ASP A 231 -18.68 12.88 -35.92
N LEU A 232 -17.85 13.38 -35.00
CA LEU A 232 -16.72 14.28 -35.32
C LEU A 232 -15.62 13.62 -36.17
N ILE A 233 -15.38 12.32 -35.98
CA ILE A 233 -14.34 11.58 -36.72
C ILE A 233 -14.80 11.28 -38.15
N TYR A 234 -16.06 10.87 -38.33
CA TYR A 234 -16.67 10.75 -39.66
C TYR A 234 -16.81 12.12 -40.37
N GLY A 235 -16.84 13.22 -39.61
CA GLY A 235 -16.76 14.60 -40.11
C GLY A 235 -15.35 15.08 -40.50
N GLY A 236 -14.30 14.28 -40.29
CA GLY A 236 -12.93 14.55 -40.75
C GLY A 236 -12.02 15.35 -39.80
N GLU A 237 -12.39 15.57 -38.54
CA GLU A 237 -11.68 16.49 -37.64
C GLU A 237 -10.72 15.82 -36.61
N LEU A 238 -10.67 14.49 -36.47
CA LEU A 238 -9.93 13.83 -35.38
C LEU A 238 -9.29 12.47 -35.70
N GLU A 239 -8.15 12.20 -35.05
CA GLU A 239 -7.42 10.92 -35.09
C GLU A 239 -8.20 9.73 -34.47
N GLN A 240 -8.24 8.61 -35.20
CA GLN A 240 -8.98 7.36 -34.92
C GLN A 240 -8.65 6.69 -33.56
N ARG A 241 -7.50 7.00 -32.94
CA ARG A 241 -7.04 6.36 -31.69
C ARG A 241 -7.93 6.67 -30.48
N LYS A 242 -8.57 7.85 -30.44
CA LYS A 242 -9.42 8.27 -29.30
C LYS A 242 -10.82 7.63 -29.35
N GLU A 243 -11.33 7.27 -30.52
CA GLU A 243 -12.65 6.66 -30.71
C GLU A 243 -12.78 5.29 -30.03
N SER A 244 -11.78 4.44 -30.27
CA SER A 244 -11.75 3.05 -29.78
C SER A 244 -11.80 2.97 -28.25
N SER A 245 -11.25 3.98 -27.56
CA SER A 245 -11.24 4.01 -26.09
C SER A 245 -12.63 4.25 -25.51
N TYR A 246 -13.41 5.23 -26.02
CA TYR A 246 -14.75 5.53 -25.49
C TYR A 246 -15.75 4.42 -25.80
N PHE A 247 -15.67 3.81 -26.98
CA PHE A 247 -16.50 2.66 -27.32
C PHE A 247 -16.27 1.49 -26.36
N THR A 248 -15.00 1.18 -26.10
CA THR A 248 -14.62 0.12 -25.15
C THR A 248 -15.13 0.43 -23.74
N TYR A 249 -14.98 1.67 -23.27
CA TYR A 249 -15.50 2.07 -21.94
C TYR A 249 -17.02 2.02 -21.85
N ALA A 250 -17.74 2.39 -22.91
CA ALA A 250 -19.20 2.30 -22.97
C ALA A 250 -19.68 0.85 -22.83
N ILE A 251 -19.07 -0.09 -23.57
CA ILE A 251 -19.39 -1.53 -23.46
C ILE A 251 -19.12 -2.03 -22.04
N ILE A 252 -17.94 -1.74 -21.48
CA ILE A 252 -17.58 -2.16 -20.12
C ILE A 252 -18.60 -1.61 -19.10
N SER A 253 -18.95 -0.34 -19.21
CA SER A 253 -19.95 0.30 -18.35
C SER A 253 -21.32 -0.38 -18.47
N THR A 254 -21.77 -0.71 -19.69
CA THR A 254 -23.04 -1.45 -19.89
C THR A 254 -23.01 -2.81 -19.21
N ILE A 255 -21.92 -3.57 -19.34
CA ILE A 255 -21.78 -4.88 -18.67
C ILE A 255 -21.83 -4.72 -17.15
N ILE A 256 -21.09 -3.75 -16.60
CA ILE A 256 -21.10 -3.47 -15.16
C ILE A 256 -22.50 -3.08 -14.69
N THR A 257 -23.20 -2.21 -15.41
CA THR A 257 -24.57 -1.78 -15.07
C THR A 257 -25.53 -2.96 -15.07
N ILE A 258 -25.45 -3.87 -16.06
CA ILE A 258 -26.25 -5.10 -16.09
C ILE A 258 -25.94 -5.98 -14.87
N ILE A 259 -24.67 -6.19 -14.55
CA ILE A 259 -24.25 -6.98 -13.38
C ILE A 259 -24.80 -6.36 -12.09
N VAL A 260 -24.67 -5.04 -11.91
CA VAL A 260 -25.18 -4.33 -10.72
C VAL A 260 -26.70 -4.49 -10.60
N LEU A 261 -27.44 -4.30 -11.69
CA LEU A 261 -28.89 -4.46 -11.70
C LEU A 261 -29.31 -5.90 -11.37
N LEU A 262 -28.62 -6.90 -11.95
CA LEU A 262 -28.85 -8.31 -11.66
C LEU A 262 -28.55 -8.63 -10.18
N LEU A 263 -27.43 -8.13 -9.64
CA LEU A 263 -27.08 -8.32 -8.24
C LEU A 263 -28.14 -7.73 -7.31
N VAL A 264 -28.59 -6.50 -7.55
CA VAL A 264 -29.65 -5.88 -6.74
C VAL A 264 -30.95 -6.67 -6.85
N TRP A 265 -31.31 -7.10 -8.05
CA TRP A 265 -32.53 -7.88 -8.28
C TRP A 265 -32.49 -9.24 -7.56
N VAL A 266 -31.39 -9.98 -7.65
CA VAL A 266 -31.19 -11.28 -6.98
C VAL A 266 -31.13 -11.11 -5.47
N MET A 267 -30.39 -10.10 -4.99
CA MET A 267 -30.18 -9.89 -3.55
C MET A 267 -31.37 -9.21 -2.86
N ARG A 268 -32.45 -8.84 -3.57
CA ARG A 268 -33.60 -8.10 -3.02
C ARG A 268 -34.15 -8.67 -1.70
N LYS A 269 -34.20 -10.01 -1.57
CA LYS A 269 -34.69 -10.68 -0.35
C LYS A 269 -33.67 -10.66 0.78
N ARG A 270 -32.37 -10.62 0.47
CA ARG A 270 -31.27 -10.54 1.43
C ARG A 270 -31.06 -9.10 1.94
N ILE A 271 -31.52 -8.07 1.22
CA ILE A 271 -31.40 -6.66 1.64
C ILE A 271 -32.03 -6.44 3.03
N GLN A 272 -33.17 -7.07 3.33
CA GLN A 272 -33.82 -6.94 4.64
C GLN A 272 -32.94 -7.46 5.78
N LEU A 273 -32.27 -8.60 5.58
CA LEU A 273 -31.32 -9.15 6.55
C LEU A 273 -30.12 -8.19 6.74
N VAL A 274 -29.62 -7.61 5.65
CA VAL A 274 -28.51 -6.65 5.69
C VAL A 274 -28.92 -5.38 6.44
N VAL A 275 -30.13 -4.85 6.20
CA VAL A 275 -30.66 -3.69 6.94
C VAL A 275 -30.72 -3.97 8.43
N GLN A 276 -31.19 -5.15 8.85
CA GLN A 276 -31.19 -5.54 10.27
C GLN A 276 -29.76 -5.62 10.84
N LEU A 277 -28.81 -6.19 10.10
CA LEU A 277 -27.41 -6.28 10.52
C LEU A 277 -26.77 -4.88 10.68
N PHE A 278 -27.03 -3.96 9.75
CA PHE A 278 -26.57 -2.57 9.85
C PHE A 278 -27.27 -1.81 10.98
N HIS A 279 -28.54 -2.11 11.26
CA HIS A 279 -29.25 -1.52 12.40
C HIS A 279 -28.60 -1.91 13.73
N GLU A 280 -28.27 -3.20 13.92
CA GLU A 280 -27.57 -3.67 15.12
C GLU A 280 -26.12 -3.14 15.20
N ALA A 281 -25.40 -3.09 14.07
CA ALA A 281 -24.08 -2.46 14.02
C ALA A 281 -24.16 -0.95 14.37
N GLY A 282 -25.22 -0.26 13.94
CA GLY A 282 -25.48 1.14 14.26
C GLY A 282 -25.69 1.38 15.76
N LYS A 283 -26.37 0.46 16.46
CA LYS A 283 -26.49 0.51 17.93
C LYS A 283 -25.13 0.41 18.60
N ALA A 284 -24.24 -0.47 18.13
CA ALA A 284 -22.89 -0.61 18.66
C ALA A 284 -22.07 0.69 18.47
N VAL A 285 -22.11 1.28 17.27
CA VAL A 285 -21.40 2.55 16.96
C VAL A 285 -21.95 3.71 17.78
N SER A 286 -23.28 3.78 17.98
CA SER A 286 -23.91 4.82 18.81
C SER A 286 -23.53 4.70 20.29
N ALA A 287 -23.46 3.46 20.80
CA ALA A 287 -23.07 3.19 22.18
C ALA A 287 -21.57 3.35 22.44
N MET A 288 -20.73 3.19 21.40
CA MET A 288 -19.27 3.30 21.49
C MET A 288 -18.74 4.27 20.42
N PRO A 289 -18.94 5.59 20.55
CA PRO A 289 -18.59 6.56 19.51
C PRO A 289 -17.09 6.59 19.18
N MET A 290 -16.22 6.20 20.12
CA MET A 290 -14.78 6.04 19.87
C MET A 290 -14.45 4.96 18.82
N LEU A 291 -15.41 4.11 18.39
CA LEU A 291 -15.17 3.14 17.32
C LEU A 291 -14.79 3.85 16.01
N LEU A 292 -15.31 5.07 15.80
CA LEU A 292 -15.06 5.89 14.62
C LEU A 292 -13.65 6.49 14.60
N SER A 293 -12.94 6.54 15.73
CA SER A 293 -11.54 7.00 15.74
C SER A 293 -10.54 5.90 15.37
N THR A 294 -10.93 4.62 15.41
CA THR A 294 -10.04 3.48 15.12
C THR A 294 -9.52 3.46 13.66
N PRO A 295 -10.31 3.80 12.62
CA PRO A 295 -9.80 3.83 11.24
C PRO A 295 -8.86 5.02 11.02
N ILE A 296 -9.09 6.16 11.69
CA ILE A 296 -8.22 7.34 11.63
C ILE A 296 -6.85 7.01 12.22
N LEU A 297 -6.82 6.42 13.41
CA LEU A 297 -5.59 5.96 14.04
C LEU A 297 -4.83 4.98 13.15
N THR A 298 -5.55 4.05 12.51
CA THR A 298 -4.95 3.09 11.59
C THR A 298 -4.38 3.78 10.35
N PHE A 299 -5.10 4.71 9.75
CA PHE A 299 -4.60 5.50 8.61
C PHE A 299 -3.33 6.28 8.96
N CYS A 300 -3.31 6.95 10.11
CA CYS A 300 -2.10 7.63 10.61
C CYS A 300 -0.95 6.64 10.82
N SER A 301 -1.20 5.48 11.43
CA SER A 301 -0.16 4.46 11.63
C SER A 301 0.40 3.92 10.32
N LEU A 302 -0.46 3.66 9.31
CA LEU A 302 -0.03 3.22 7.98
C LEU A 302 0.76 4.31 7.24
N ALA A 303 0.36 5.58 7.36
CA ALA A 303 1.12 6.69 6.81
C ALA A 303 2.51 6.79 7.42
N ILE A 304 2.65 6.57 8.73
CA ILE A 304 3.94 6.51 9.42
C ILE A 304 4.78 5.33 8.91
N VAL A 305 4.20 4.13 8.76
CA VAL A 305 4.89 2.96 8.21
C VAL A 305 5.40 3.23 6.79
N VAL A 306 4.58 3.82 5.92
CA VAL A 306 4.99 4.19 4.55
C VAL A 306 6.09 5.25 4.56
N ALA A 307 5.97 6.28 5.41
CA ALA A 307 6.99 7.32 5.53
C ALA A 307 8.33 6.74 6.01
N MET A 308 8.32 5.89 7.05
CA MET A 308 9.52 5.20 7.53
C MET A 308 10.14 4.32 6.45
N PHE A 309 9.33 3.55 5.72
CA PHE A 309 9.80 2.73 4.60
C PHE A 309 10.54 3.57 3.55
N LEU A 310 9.96 4.71 3.13
CA LEU A 310 10.57 5.59 2.13
C LEU A 310 11.87 6.23 2.63
N VAL A 311 11.91 6.66 3.90
CA VAL A 311 13.12 7.22 4.51
C VAL A 311 14.23 6.18 4.62
N PHE A 312 13.90 4.97 5.10
CA PHE A 312 14.86 3.88 5.21
C PHE A 312 15.35 3.44 3.83
N GLU A 313 14.48 3.35 2.85
CA GLU A 313 14.86 3.01 1.47
C GLU A 313 15.80 4.06 0.88
N LEU A 314 15.55 5.35 1.12
CA LEU A 314 16.44 6.43 0.68
C LEU A 314 17.85 6.27 1.26
N TRP A 315 17.96 5.97 2.56
CA TRP A 315 19.24 5.74 3.22
C TRP A 315 19.93 4.48 2.71
N VAL A 316 19.19 3.37 2.59
CA VAL A 316 19.68 2.11 2.02
C VAL A 316 20.22 2.35 0.60
N GLU A 317 19.49 3.07 -0.25
CA GLU A 317 19.94 3.36 -1.60
C GLU A 317 21.17 4.26 -1.67
N SER A 318 21.28 5.20 -0.75
CA SER A 318 22.41 6.13 -0.65
C SER A 318 23.70 5.50 -0.10
N SER A 319 23.59 4.35 0.56
CA SER A 319 24.72 3.65 1.19
C SER A 319 25.66 3.00 0.16
N GLY A 320 26.95 2.98 0.48
CA GLY A 320 27.95 2.26 -0.31
C GLY A 320 29.37 2.76 -0.12
N TYR A 321 30.33 1.92 -0.49
CA TYR A 321 31.76 2.24 -0.45
C TYR A 321 32.27 2.65 -1.83
N LEU A 322 33.06 3.70 -1.89
CA LEU A 322 33.67 4.14 -3.14
C LEU A 322 34.72 3.11 -3.59
N ARG A 323 34.60 2.62 -4.83
CA ARG A 323 35.51 1.65 -5.44
C ARG A 323 35.78 2.04 -6.90
N LYS A 324 37.02 1.79 -7.35
CA LYS A 324 37.45 1.95 -8.74
C LYS A 324 37.04 0.74 -9.57
N VAL A 325 36.51 0.97 -10.76
CA VAL A 325 36.31 -0.06 -11.79
C VAL A 325 37.68 -0.36 -12.42
N LEU A 326 38.02 -1.64 -12.56
CA LEU A 326 39.33 -2.06 -13.10
C LEU A 326 39.55 -1.63 -14.56
N ASP A 327 38.47 -1.51 -15.34
CA ASP A 327 38.51 -1.40 -16.80
C ASP A 327 38.55 0.05 -17.32
N ASN A 328 37.91 1.00 -16.64
CA ASN A 328 37.68 2.36 -17.17
C ASN A 328 37.93 3.47 -16.15
N GLU A 329 38.63 3.16 -15.05
CA GLU A 329 38.96 4.08 -13.95
C GLU A 329 37.78 4.76 -13.24
N ASN A 330 36.53 4.46 -13.61
CA ASN A 330 35.36 5.07 -13.02
C ASN A 330 35.21 4.67 -11.55
N LEU A 331 34.79 5.63 -10.74
CA LEU A 331 34.45 5.41 -9.35
C LEU A 331 32.94 5.17 -9.20
N TYR A 332 32.58 4.16 -8.42
CA TYR A 332 31.19 3.84 -8.11
C TYR A 332 31.04 3.38 -6.67
N TYR A 333 29.85 3.59 -6.12
CA TYR A 333 29.50 3.14 -4.78
C TYR A 333 29.05 1.68 -4.82
N LYS A 334 29.89 0.78 -4.31
CA LYS A 334 29.60 -0.65 -4.19
C LYS A 334 28.92 -0.92 -2.85
N LYS A 335 27.73 -1.51 -2.90
CA LYS A 335 27.02 -2.04 -1.73
C LYS A 335 27.60 -3.40 -1.31
N ASP A 336 27.84 -3.57 -0.02
CA ASP A 336 28.25 -4.85 0.57
C ASP A 336 27.05 -5.79 0.78
N ALA A 337 27.27 -6.92 1.46
CA ALA A 337 26.19 -7.88 1.74
C ALA A 337 25.15 -7.29 2.71
N ALA A 338 25.58 -6.58 3.77
CA ALA A 338 24.69 -6.01 4.77
C ALA A 338 23.74 -4.96 4.17
N MET A 339 24.25 -4.05 3.34
CA MET A 339 23.46 -3.02 2.65
C MET A 339 22.45 -3.64 1.67
N LYS A 340 22.81 -4.73 0.99
CA LYS A 340 21.87 -5.46 0.11
C LYS A 340 20.79 -6.19 0.91
N THR A 341 21.17 -6.80 2.03
CA THR A 341 20.24 -7.43 2.96
C THR A 341 19.27 -6.41 3.54
N ALA A 342 19.74 -5.21 3.90
CA ALA A 342 18.91 -4.12 4.43
C ALA A 342 17.76 -3.75 3.48
N ARG A 343 17.97 -3.76 2.16
CA ARG A 343 16.92 -3.51 1.17
C ARG A 343 15.78 -4.53 1.24
N VAL A 344 16.11 -5.82 1.22
CA VAL A 344 15.09 -6.90 1.29
C VAL A 344 14.41 -6.90 2.65
N TYR A 345 15.18 -6.64 3.70
CA TYR A 345 14.68 -6.56 5.07
C TYR A 345 13.70 -5.41 5.26
N ASN A 346 13.99 -4.22 4.71
CA ASN A 346 13.10 -3.05 4.71
C ASN A 346 11.78 -3.32 3.97
N LEU A 347 11.84 -4.04 2.84
CA LEU A 347 10.63 -4.46 2.11
C LEU A 347 9.76 -5.42 2.94
N LEU A 348 10.38 -6.41 3.59
CA LEU A 348 9.64 -7.32 4.48
C LEU A 348 9.05 -6.55 5.68
N ALA A 349 9.79 -5.60 6.25
CA ALA A 349 9.32 -4.75 7.34
C ALA A 349 8.08 -3.94 6.95
N MET A 350 8.05 -3.35 5.76
CA MET A 350 6.89 -2.61 5.24
C MET A 350 5.65 -3.49 5.15
N LEU A 351 5.78 -4.71 4.61
CA LEU A 351 4.67 -5.67 4.51
C LEU A 351 4.19 -6.10 5.90
N TRP A 352 5.11 -6.46 6.78
CA TRP A 352 4.77 -6.96 8.11
C TRP A 352 4.14 -5.88 8.98
N PHE A 353 4.72 -4.68 9.05
CA PHE A 353 4.16 -3.59 9.85
C PHE A 353 2.78 -3.14 9.36
N THR A 354 2.56 -3.14 8.03
CA THR A 354 1.24 -2.85 7.46
C THR A 354 0.19 -3.87 7.94
N GLN A 355 0.47 -5.17 7.83
CA GLN A 355 -0.44 -6.21 8.30
C GLN A 355 -0.62 -6.17 9.83
N PHE A 356 0.44 -5.83 10.56
CA PHE A 356 0.40 -5.72 12.01
C PHE A 356 -0.52 -4.57 12.48
N CYS A 357 -0.42 -3.38 11.87
CA CYS A 357 -1.31 -2.26 12.16
C CYS A 357 -2.79 -2.60 11.88
N ILE A 358 -3.06 -3.27 10.75
CA ILE A 358 -4.41 -3.70 10.39
C ILE A 358 -4.93 -4.79 11.36
N GLY A 359 -4.09 -5.74 11.75
CA GLY A 359 -4.43 -6.79 12.71
C GLY A 359 -4.71 -6.22 14.11
N CYS A 360 -3.92 -5.23 14.56
CA CYS A 360 -4.17 -4.50 15.80
C CYS A 360 -5.56 -3.84 15.78
N GLN A 361 -5.90 -3.15 14.68
CA GLN A 361 -7.22 -2.52 14.54
C GLN A 361 -8.35 -3.54 14.65
N GLN A 362 -8.23 -4.68 13.95
CA GLN A 362 -9.24 -5.74 13.95
C GLN A 362 -9.43 -6.34 15.34
N MET A 363 -8.35 -6.63 16.05
CA MET A 363 -8.41 -7.14 17.43
C MET A 363 -9.09 -6.14 18.38
N VAL A 364 -8.77 -4.84 18.27
CA VAL A 364 -9.39 -3.80 19.10
C VAL A 364 -10.90 -3.71 18.85
N ILE A 365 -11.32 -3.69 17.59
CA ILE A 365 -12.74 -3.62 17.22
C ILE A 365 -13.47 -4.89 17.68
N ALA A 366 -12.92 -6.06 17.40
CA ALA A 366 -13.52 -7.34 17.79
C ALA A 366 -13.68 -7.44 19.31
N GLY A 367 -12.65 -7.11 20.08
CA GLY A 367 -12.70 -7.14 21.54
C GLY A 367 -13.69 -6.11 22.13
N ALA A 368 -13.76 -4.91 21.56
CA ALA A 368 -14.68 -3.87 22.02
C ALA A 368 -16.14 -4.23 21.72
N VAL A 369 -16.41 -4.71 20.50
CA VAL A 369 -17.75 -5.13 20.06
C VAL A 369 -18.21 -6.36 20.83
N ALA A 370 -17.35 -7.36 21.03
CA ALA A 370 -17.69 -8.54 21.83
C ALA A 370 -18.00 -8.17 23.29
N THR A 371 -17.16 -7.34 23.91
CA THR A 371 -17.39 -6.86 25.29
C THR A 371 -18.72 -6.13 25.39
N TRP A 372 -18.99 -5.19 24.47
CA TRP A 372 -20.25 -4.45 24.48
C TRP A 372 -21.44 -5.35 24.18
N PHE A 373 -21.36 -6.25 23.20
CA PHE A 373 -22.48 -7.09 22.74
C PHE A 373 -22.95 -8.03 23.85
N PHE A 374 -22.02 -8.80 24.43
CA PHE A 374 -22.33 -9.83 25.41
C PHE A 374 -22.57 -9.30 26.83
N THR A 375 -22.13 -8.09 27.18
CA THR A 375 -22.44 -7.52 28.50
C THR A 375 -23.92 -7.16 28.60
N ARG A 376 -24.67 -7.81 29.50
CA ARG A 376 -26.12 -7.58 29.66
C ARG A 376 -26.42 -6.18 30.21
N ASN A 377 -25.68 -5.75 31.24
CA ASN A 377 -25.81 -4.42 31.82
C ASN A 377 -24.85 -3.41 31.18
N LYS A 378 -25.34 -2.66 30.18
CA LYS A 378 -24.51 -1.70 29.41
C LYS A 378 -23.93 -0.56 30.26
N SER A 379 -24.50 -0.27 31.44
CA SER A 379 -24.02 0.80 32.33
C SER A 379 -22.62 0.52 32.92
N GLN A 380 -22.22 -0.74 32.98
CA GLN A 380 -20.89 -1.16 33.48
C GLN A 380 -19.78 -0.99 32.43
N VAL A 381 -20.15 -0.86 31.15
CA VAL A 381 -19.22 -0.82 30.02
C VAL A 381 -18.77 0.63 29.79
N ARG A 382 -17.87 1.15 30.64
CA ARG A 382 -17.39 2.54 30.57
C ARG A 382 -16.55 2.87 29.34
N SER A 383 -15.52 2.07 29.03
CA SER A 383 -14.62 2.30 27.89
C SER A 383 -14.22 0.98 27.21
N PRO A 384 -15.13 0.33 26.46
CA PRO A 384 -14.87 -0.97 25.84
C PRO A 384 -13.70 -0.91 24.84
N ILE A 385 -13.50 0.22 24.15
CA ILE A 385 -12.34 0.40 23.25
C ILE A 385 -11.05 0.57 24.03
N GLY A 386 -11.03 1.40 25.08
CA GLY A 386 -9.82 1.58 25.89
C GLY A 386 -9.39 0.28 26.57
N THR A 387 -10.36 -0.48 27.07
CA THR A 387 -10.15 -1.83 27.62
C THR A 387 -9.65 -2.79 26.55
N SER A 388 -10.27 -2.82 25.37
CA SER A 388 -9.83 -3.68 24.25
C SER A 388 -8.42 -3.34 23.77
N PHE A 389 -8.09 -2.05 23.69
CA PHE A 389 -6.75 -1.58 23.34
C PHE A 389 -5.70 -1.97 24.40
N SER A 390 -6.03 -1.80 25.68
CA SER A 390 -5.16 -2.26 26.77
C SER A 390 -4.94 -3.77 26.70
N ASN A 391 -6.01 -4.53 26.44
CA ASN A 391 -5.91 -5.97 26.28
C ASN A 391 -5.05 -6.38 25.08
N LEU A 392 -5.15 -5.66 23.96
CA LEU A 392 -4.26 -5.86 22.83
C LEU A 392 -2.80 -5.69 23.27
N VAL A 393 -2.46 -4.54 23.86
CA VAL A 393 -1.09 -4.18 24.23
C VAL A 393 -0.49 -5.16 25.24
N PHE A 394 -1.25 -5.55 26.26
CA PHE A 394 -0.73 -6.38 27.34
C PHE A 394 -0.79 -7.88 27.06
N TYR A 395 -1.76 -8.35 26.27
CA TYR A 395 -2.00 -9.80 26.14
C TYR A 395 -1.91 -10.34 24.72
N HIS A 396 -2.21 -9.56 23.68
CA HIS A 396 -2.45 -10.12 22.34
C HIS A 396 -1.51 -9.66 21.23
N LEU A 397 -0.50 -8.81 21.52
CA LEU A 397 0.47 -8.39 20.50
C LEU A 397 1.20 -9.57 19.86
N GLY A 398 1.47 -10.65 20.59
CA GLY A 398 2.13 -11.85 20.05
C GLY A 398 1.30 -12.54 18.96
N SER A 399 0.01 -12.76 19.20
CA SER A 399 -0.89 -13.39 18.22
C SER A 399 -1.06 -12.53 16.98
N VAL A 400 -1.17 -11.21 17.17
CA VAL A 400 -1.24 -10.26 16.05
C VAL A 400 0.08 -10.24 15.27
N ALA A 401 1.23 -10.31 15.94
CA ALA A 401 2.54 -10.41 15.29
C ALA A 401 2.69 -11.69 14.45
N LEU A 402 2.26 -12.84 14.99
CA LEU A 402 2.24 -14.12 14.27
C LEU A 402 1.34 -14.05 13.02
N GLY A 403 0.08 -13.65 13.20
CA GLY A 403 -0.90 -13.58 12.12
C GLY A 403 -0.46 -12.65 10.99
N SER A 404 0.04 -11.46 11.35
CA SER A 404 0.55 -10.49 10.39
C SER A 404 1.81 -10.97 9.67
N LEU A 405 2.70 -11.72 10.33
CA LEU A 405 3.89 -12.30 9.72
C LEU A 405 3.53 -13.30 8.62
N LEU A 406 2.59 -14.21 8.90
CA LEU A 406 2.15 -15.22 7.93
C LEU A 406 1.61 -14.57 6.65
N ILE A 407 0.76 -13.55 6.81
CA ILE A 407 0.21 -12.80 5.66
C ILE A 407 1.33 -12.07 4.91
N ALA A 408 2.26 -11.42 5.61
CA ALA A 408 3.36 -10.69 5.01
C ALA A 408 4.32 -11.60 4.21
N LEU A 409 4.61 -12.80 4.69
CA LEU A 409 5.44 -13.77 3.98
C LEU A 409 4.80 -14.25 2.68
N VAL A 410 3.48 -14.50 2.68
CA VAL A 410 2.75 -14.84 1.45
C VAL A 410 2.73 -13.66 0.48
N GLN A 411 2.55 -12.43 0.96
CA GLN A 411 2.62 -11.23 0.13
C GLN A 411 4.01 -11.07 -0.51
N LEU A 412 5.08 -11.29 0.25
CA LEU A 412 6.44 -11.26 -0.27
C LEU A 412 6.64 -12.32 -1.38
N ALA A 413 6.18 -13.55 -1.17
CA ALA A 413 6.24 -14.60 -2.18
C ALA A 413 5.50 -14.22 -3.47
N ARG A 414 4.33 -13.59 -3.37
CA ARG A 414 3.57 -13.06 -4.53
C ARG A 414 4.31 -11.96 -5.28
N ILE A 415 5.01 -11.07 -4.57
CA ILE A 415 5.82 -10.01 -5.18
C ILE A 415 6.99 -10.62 -5.94
N ILE A 416 7.68 -11.59 -5.35
CA ILE A 416 8.80 -12.31 -6.00
C ILE A 416 8.32 -13.04 -7.26
N LEU A 417 7.22 -13.79 -7.19
CA LEU A 417 6.67 -14.47 -8.37
C LEU A 417 6.28 -13.48 -9.47
N LYS A 418 5.64 -12.36 -9.13
CA LYS A 418 5.28 -11.32 -10.10
C LYS A 418 6.51 -10.69 -10.74
N PHE A 419 7.57 -10.47 -9.97
CA PHE A 419 8.84 -9.97 -10.49
C PHE A 419 9.47 -10.97 -11.48
N LEU A 420 9.55 -12.26 -11.12
CA LEU A 420 10.05 -13.31 -12.00
C LEU A 420 9.21 -13.41 -13.29
N GLN A 421 7.89 -13.36 -13.18
CA GLN A 421 6.99 -13.38 -14.34
C GLN A 421 7.26 -12.22 -15.30
N ASN A 422 7.49 -11.02 -14.79
CA ASN A 422 7.81 -9.85 -15.61
C ASN A 422 9.15 -10.01 -16.33
N GLN A 423 10.17 -10.56 -15.65
CA GLN A 423 11.48 -10.79 -16.27
C GLN A 423 11.43 -11.88 -17.35
N LEU A 424 10.58 -12.89 -17.15
CA LEU A 424 10.47 -14.04 -18.05
C LEU A 424 9.45 -13.84 -19.18
N LYS A 425 8.78 -12.68 -19.23
CA LYS A 425 7.71 -12.37 -20.21
C LYS A 425 8.17 -12.42 -21.67
N ASN A 426 9.44 -12.14 -21.92
CA ASN A 426 10.02 -12.12 -23.28
C ASN A 426 10.95 -13.31 -23.57
N ALA A 427 11.23 -14.16 -22.57
CA ALA A 427 12.25 -15.20 -22.65
C ALA A 427 11.70 -16.62 -22.58
N GLN A 428 10.44 -16.81 -22.16
CA GLN A 428 9.85 -18.14 -21.94
C GLN A 428 8.62 -18.41 -22.80
N GLY A 429 8.37 -19.70 -23.08
CA GLY A 429 7.18 -20.18 -23.77
C GLY A 429 5.90 -20.16 -22.92
N ASP A 430 4.77 -20.33 -23.59
CA ASP A 430 3.42 -20.18 -23.02
C ASP A 430 3.16 -21.06 -21.80
N VAL A 431 3.79 -22.24 -21.72
CA VAL A 431 3.65 -23.18 -20.60
C VAL A 431 4.20 -22.59 -19.30
N ALA A 432 5.38 -21.97 -19.34
CA ALA A 432 5.97 -21.38 -18.13
C ALA A 432 5.19 -20.14 -17.67
N GLN A 433 4.67 -19.35 -18.62
CA GLN A 433 3.75 -18.25 -18.32
C GLN A 433 2.43 -18.75 -17.69
N CYS A 434 1.92 -19.89 -18.16
CA CYS A 434 0.74 -20.52 -17.58
C CYS A 434 1.01 -20.97 -16.13
N VAL A 435 2.13 -21.67 -15.88
CA VAL A 435 2.51 -22.11 -14.52
C VAL A 435 2.65 -20.93 -13.57
N LEU A 436 3.34 -19.86 -13.97
CA LEU A 436 3.51 -18.66 -13.14
C LEU A 436 2.17 -17.98 -12.81
N LYS A 437 1.25 -17.89 -13.78
CA LYS A 437 -0.10 -17.37 -13.55
C LYS A 437 -0.88 -18.24 -12.57
N THR A 438 -0.79 -19.56 -12.69
CA THR A 438 -1.45 -20.51 -11.79
C THR A 438 -0.91 -20.38 -10.37
N CYS A 439 0.42 -20.36 -10.18
CA CYS A 439 1.04 -20.15 -8.87
C CYS A 439 0.61 -18.80 -8.25
N GLN A 440 0.55 -17.74 -9.05
CA GLN A 440 0.08 -16.43 -8.60
C GLN A 440 -1.37 -16.45 -8.13
N CYS A 441 -2.25 -17.20 -8.82
CA CYS A 441 -3.63 -17.42 -8.41
C CYS A 441 -3.71 -18.21 -7.10
N CYS A 442 -2.97 -19.32 -6.98
CA CYS A 442 -2.94 -20.13 -5.76
C CYS A 442 -2.46 -19.34 -4.54
N LEU A 443 -1.37 -18.57 -4.67
CA LEU A 443 -0.89 -17.73 -3.57
C LEU A 443 -1.87 -16.61 -3.20
N TYR A 444 -2.60 -16.05 -4.18
CA TYR A 444 -3.65 -15.08 -3.89
C TYR A 444 -4.80 -15.73 -3.11
N CYS A 445 -5.25 -16.91 -3.51
CA CYS A 445 -6.27 -17.67 -2.77
C CYS A 445 -5.79 -18.01 -1.36
N PHE A 446 -4.52 -18.42 -1.21
CA PHE A 446 -3.92 -18.72 0.09
C PHE A 446 -3.81 -17.49 0.98
N GLU A 447 -3.42 -16.33 0.45
CA GLU A 447 -3.43 -15.07 1.20
C GLU A 447 -4.84 -14.73 1.70
N LYS A 448 -5.87 -14.90 0.86
CA LYS A 448 -7.27 -14.63 1.28
C LYS A 448 -7.74 -15.61 2.34
N PHE A 449 -7.36 -16.87 2.23
CA PHE A 449 -7.65 -17.88 3.24
C PHE A 449 -6.96 -17.58 4.57
N LEU A 450 -5.65 -17.27 4.56
CA LEU A 450 -4.91 -16.87 5.76
C LEU A 450 -5.48 -15.59 6.39
N ALA A 451 -5.80 -14.59 5.57
CA ALA A 451 -6.41 -13.35 6.06
C ALA A 451 -7.77 -13.62 6.71
N TYR A 452 -8.54 -14.59 6.22
CA TYR A 452 -9.77 -15.02 6.87
C TYR A 452 -9.50 -15.75 8.19
N LEU A 453 -8.56 -16.70 8.21
CA LEU A 453 -8.23 -17.48 9.40
C LEU A 453 -7.62 -16.63 10.52
N THR A 454 -6.85 -15.61 10.17
CA THR A 454 -6.21 -14.70 11.14
C THR A 454 -7.19 -13.68 11.73
N ARG A 455 -8.35 -13.48 11.09
CA ARG A 455 -9.40 -12.55 11.53
C ARG A 455 -10.41 -13.18 12.50
N ASN A 456 -10.52 -14.50 12.45
CA ASN A 456 -11.37 -15.30 13.33
C ASN A 456 -10.52 -15.89 14.45
#